data_AF-A0A2E4EBX6-F1
#
_entry.id   AF-A0A2E4EBX6-F1
#
_cell.length_a   1.000
_cell.length_b   1.000
_cell.length_c   1.000
_cell.angle_alpha   90.00
_cell.angle_beta   90.00
_cell.angle_gamma   90.00
#
_symmetry.space_group_name_H-M   'P 1'
#
loop_
_entity.id
_entity.type
_entity.pdbx_description
1 polymer ?
#
loop_
_entity_poly.entity_id
_entity_poly.type
_entity_poly.pdbx_seq_one_letter_code
_entity_poly.pdbx_strand_id
1 'polypeptide(L)' 'MQVELQVELKKDNLGTIQVNIDGTNFGVFDDAMGDSFAFYPRRNEQITGDHYIAIGIALNELNDKKN' A
#
# COMPACT_ATOMS: atom_id res chain seq x y z
N MET A 1 2.65 1.72 24.09
CA MET A 1 2.32 0.47 23.39
C MET A 1 2.27 0.84 21.92
N GLN A 2 3.30 0.50 21.13
CA GLN A 2 3.22 0.66 19.68
C GLN A 2 2.26 -0.41 19.17
N VAL A 3 1.21 0.00 18.48
CA VAL A 3 0.32 -0.92 17.78
C VAL A 3 0.97 -1.14 16.42
N GLU A 4 1.45 -2.36 16.15
CA GLU A 4 1.97 -2.71 14.83
C GLU A 4 0.78 -2.86 13.87
N LEU A 5 0.72 -1.98 12.87
CA LEU A 5 -0.29 -2.05 11.80
C LEU A 5 0.03 -3.22 10.88
N GLN A 6 -0.93 -4.12 10.65
CA GLN A 6 -0.73 -5.26 9.76
C GLN A 6 -1.07 -4.88 8.32
N VAL A 7 -0.05 -4.80 7.45
CA VAL A 7 -0.24 -4.51 6.02
C VAL A 7 -0.38 -5.80 5.21
N GLU A 8 -1.47 -5.93 4.47
CA GLU A 8 -1.73 -7.00 3.51
C GLU A 8 -1.81 -6.45 2.08
N LEU A 9 -0.92 -6.92 1.21
CA LEU A 9 -0.92 -6.60 -0.21
C LEU A 9 -1.67 -7.68 -1.00
N LYS A 10 -2.76 -7.31 -1.68
CA LYS A 10 -3.58 -8.24 -2.48
C LYS A 10 -3.59 -7.83 -3.94
N LYS A 11 -3.04 -8.67 -4.81
CA LYS A 11 -3.07 -8.43 -6.26
C LYS A 11 -4.43 -8.82 -6.83
N ASP A 12 -5.06 -7.90 -7.56
CA ASP A 12 -6.30 -8.17 -8.29
C ASP A 12 -6.00 -8.76 -9.70
N ASN A 13 -7.01 -9.33 -10.34
CA ASN A 13 -6.93 -9.89 -11.69
C ASN A 13 -6.47 -8.86 -12.74
N LEU A 14 -6.69 -7.56 -12.49
CA LEU A 14 -6.25 -6.46 -13.35
C LEU A 14 -4.80 -6.02 -13.12
N GLY A 15 -4.07 -6.68 -12.22
CA GLY A 15 -2.66 -6.39 -11.96
C GLY A 15 -2.41 -5.34 -10.88
N THR A 16 -3.44 -4.59 -10.49
CA THR A 16 -3.40 -3.62 -9.39
C THR A 16 -3.21 -4.29 -8.04
N ILE A 17 -2.40 -3.71 -7.16
CA ILE A 17 -2.12 -4.26 -5.82
C ILE A 17 -2.90 -3.43 -4.79
N GLN A 18 -3.87 -4.04 -4.12
CA GLN A 18 -4.61 -3.41 -3.04
C GLN A 18 -3.80 -3.39 -1.75
N VAL A 19 -3.83 -2.25 -1.06
CA VAL A 19 -3.18 -2.04 0.24
C VAL A 19 -4.23 -2.12 1.32
N ASN A 20 -4.27 -3.23 2.06
CA ASN A 20 -5.16 -3.40 3.19
C ASN A 20 -4.38 -3.28 4.49
N ILE A 21 -4.89 -2.52 5.45
CA ILE A 21 -4.32 -2.40 6.79
C ILE A 21 -5.41 -2.75 7.80
N ASP A 22 -5.14 -3.73 8.66
CA ASP A 22 -6.09 -4.24 9.64
C ASP A 22 -7.47 -4.58 9.03
N GLY A 23 -7.46 -5.16 7.82
CA GLY A 23 -8.65 -5.54 7.07
C GLY A 23 -9.36 -4.41 6.30
N THR A 24 -8.91 -3.16 6.42
CA THR A 24 -9.46 -2.01 5.70
C THR A 24 -8.64 -1.68 4.47
N ASN A 25 -9.27 -1.48 3.31
CA ASN A 25 -8.57 -1.09 2.07
C ASN A 25 -8.29 0.42 2.07
N PHE A 26 -7.01 0.79 2.16
CA PHE A 26 -6.57 2.18 2.20
C PHE A 26 -6.22 2.76 0.82
N GLY A 27 -6.12 1.91 -0.21
CA GLY A 27 -5.73 2.34 -1.54
C GLY A 27 -5.14 1.21 -2.36
N VAL A 28 -4.40 1.61 -3.40
CA VAL A 28 -3.71 0.70 -4.29
C VAL A 28 -2.28 1.15 -4.55
N PHE A 29 -1.40 0.18 -4.77
CA PHE A 29 -0.15 0.37 -5.47
C PHE A 29 -0.35 0.06 -6.95
N ASP A 30 0.06 1.01 -7.78
CA ASP A 30 -0.05 0.94 -9.23
C ASP A 30 1.26 1.43 -9.84
N ASP A 31 1.72 0.77 -10.90
CA ASP A 31 2.91 1.12 -11.65
C ASP A 31 2.57 1.73 -13.02
N ALA A 32 1.48 2.49 -13.12
CA ALA A 32 0.99 3.14 -14.33
C ALA A 32 2.07 3.92 -15.13
N MET A 33 3.17 4.34 -14.51
CA MET A 33 4.31 4.99 -15.17
C MET A 33 5.47 4.06 -15.53
N GLY A 34 5.31 2.75 -15.36
CA GLY A 34 6.26 1.70 -15.77
C GLY A 34 7.46 1.51 -14.84
N ASP A 35 7.97 2.58 -14.23
CA ASP A 35 9.26 2.55 -13.54
C ASP A 35 9.17 2.07 -12.08
N SER A 36 8.15 2.48 -11.34
CA SER A 36 7.98 2.13 -9.92
C SER A 36 6.52 2.13 -9.54
N PHE A 37 6.17 1.33 -8.53
CA PHE A 37 4.88 1.41 -7.88
C PHE A 37 4.76 2.75 -7.16
N ALA A 38 3.59 3.37 -7.28
CA ALA A 38 3.17 4.53 -6.52
C ALA A 38 1.89 4.20 -5.73
N PHE A 39 1.72 4.87 -4.59
CA PHE A 39 0.53 4.72 -3.76
C PHE A 39 -0.58 5.70 -4.13
N TYR A 40 -1.78 5.16 -4.35
CA TYR A 40 -3.00 5.91 -4.63
C TYR A 40 -4.01 5.67 -3.50
N PRO A 41 -4.17 6.62 -2.57
CA PRO A 41 -5.07 6.46 -1.43
C PRO A 41 -6.54 6.52 -1.86
N ARG A 42 -7.40 5.81 -1.13
CA ARG A 42 -8.85 6.03 -1.19
C ARG A 42 -9.20 7.32 -0.45
N ARG A 43 -10.02 8.17 -1.08
CA ARG A 43 -10.40 9.50 -0.55
C ARG A 43 -11.19 9.47 0.77
N ASN A 44 -11.79 8.33 1.11
CA ASN A 44 -12.75 8.24 2.21
C ASN A 44 -12.19 7.62 3.49
N GLU A 45 -10.96 7.11 3.46
CA GLU A 45 -10.36 6.47 4.63
C GLU A 45 -9.60 7.46 5.51
N GLN A 46 -9.77 7.32 6.83
CA GLN A 46 -9.02 8.12 7.80
C GLN A 46 -7.59 7.56 7.93
N ILE A 47 -6.69 8.07 7.10
CA ILE A 47 -5.26 7.75 7.16
C ILE A 47 -4.59 8.59 8.26
N THR A 48 -3.93 7.92 9.20
CA THR A 48 -3.06 8.54 10.20
C THR A 48 -1.59 8.50 9.77
N GLY A 49 -0.70 9.18 10.51
CA GLY A 49 0.74 9.14 10.25
C GLY A 49 1.33 7.73 10.25
N ASP A 50 0.92 6.88 11.19
CA ASP A 50 1.39 5.49 11.28
C ASP A 50 1.01 4.67 10.05
N HIS A 51 -0.18 4.91 9.50
CA HIS A 51 -0.59 4.29 8.24
C HIS A 51 0.33 4.70 7.10
N TYR A 52 0.68 5.99 6.96
CA TYR A 52 1.64 6.42 5.93
C TYR A 52 3.01 5.76 6.07
N ILE A 53 3.49 5.57 7.30
CA ILE A 53 4.75 4.87 7.56
C ILE A 53 4.66 3.42 7.10
N ALA A 54 3.61 2.70 7.52
CA ALA A 54 3.40 1.30 7.16
C ALA A 54 3.25 1.12 5.64
N ILE A 55 2.50 2.01 4.98
CA ILE A 55 2.33 2.05 3.52
C ILE A 55 3.66 2.29 2.82
N GLY A 56 4.46 3.25 3.31
CA GLY A 56 5.76 3.58 2.72
C GLY A 56 6.76 2.43 2.82
N ILE A 57 6.80 1.73 3.95
CA ILE A 57 7.62 0.52 4.11
C ILE A 57 7.21 -0.55 3.09
N ALA A 58 5.91 -0.87 3.03
CA ALA A 58 5.39 -1.87 2.09
C ALA A 58 5.63 -1.48 0.62
N LEU A 59 5.58 -0.18 0.29
CA LEU A 59 5.86 0.33 -1.05
C LEU A 59 7.33 0.17 -1.43
N ASN A 60 8.24 0.48 -0.51
CA ASN A 60 9.69 0.29 -0.73
C ASN A 60 10.01 -1.19 -0.94
N GLU A 61 9.51 -2.07 -0.08
CA GLU A 61 9.70 -3.52 -0.21
C GLU A 61 9.16 -4.07 -1.54
N LEU A 62 8.07 -3.50 -2.04
CA LEU A 62 7.49 -3.90 -3.32
C LEU A 62 8.35 -3.42 -4.51
N ASN A 63 8.85 -2.19 -4.45
CA ASN A 63 9.73 -1.64 -5.49
C ASN A 63 11.10 -2.33 -5.53
N ASP A 64 11.65 -2.72 -4.37
CA ASP A 64 12.89 -3.48 -4.28
C ASP A 64 12.77 -4.88 -4.91
N LYS A 65 11.58 -5.49 -4.89
CA LYS A 65 11.31 -6.78 -5.54
C LYS A 65 11.12 -6.67 -7.06
N LYS A 66 10.86 -5.47 -7.58
CA LYS A 66 10.66 -5.20 -9.02
C LYS A 66 11.99 -4.95 -9.73
N ASN A 67 12.99 -4.40 -9.04
CA ASN A 67 14.36 -4.23 -9.51
C ASN A 67 15.19 -5.52 -9.38
#